data_AF-A0A920L726-F1
#
_entry.id   AF-A0A920L726-F1
#
_cell.length_a   1.000
_cell.length_b   1.000
_cell.length_c   1.000
_cell.angle_alpha   90.00
_cell.angle_beta   90.00
_cell.angle_gamma   90.00
#
_symmetry.space_group_name_H-M   'P 1'
#
loop_
_entity.id
_entity.type
_entity.pdbx_description
1 polymer ?
#
loop_
_entity_poly.entity_id
_entity_poly.type
_entity_poly.pdbx_seq_one_letter_code
_entity_poly.pdbx_strand_id
1 'polypeptide(L)'
;MRFLIRTEKKLSSELRSDDYSNAMELKKLSNGDDLQAETINQARVLEGSLRNVGVHACGVIITPDITNFVPIATAKDSALYVTQYDNSVVENAGLLKMDFLGLKTLTLIKDT
;
A
#
# COMPACT_ATOMS: atom_id res chain seq x y z
N MET A 1 7.29 6.48 -8.80
CA MET A 1 7.43 7.24 -10.06
C MET A 1 7.66 8.75 -9.86
N ARG A 2 7.49 9.29 -8.64
CA ARG A 2 7.86 10.68 -8.26
C ARG A 2 9.27 11.17 -8.65
N PHE A 3 10.20 10.26 -8.92
CA PHE A 3 11.58 10.54 -9.34
C PHE A 3 11.69 11.17 -10.74
N LEU A 4 10.70 10.96 -11.64
CA LEU A 4 10.70 11.52 -13.00
C LEU A 4 10.67 13.06 -13.05
N ILE A 5 10.12 13.70 -12.02
CA ILE A 5 9.98 15.17 -11.90
C ILE A 5 11.19 15.79 -11.20
N ARG A 6 11.99 14.97 -10.50
CA ARG A 6 13.11 15.45 -9.70
C ARG A 6 14.28 15.84 -10.61
N THR A 7 15.01 16.87 -10.18
CA THR A 7 16.26 17.28 -10.82
C THR A 7 17.34 16.23 -10.59
N GLU A 8 18.27 16.07 -11.53
CA GLU A 8 19.34 15.07 -11.45
C GLU A 8 20.19 15.23 -10.18
N LYS A 9 20.45 16.49 -9.79
CA LYS A 9 21.13 16.81 -8.51
C LYS A 9 20.40 16.23 -7.30
N LYS A 10 19.07 16.23 -7.30
CA LYS A 10 18.26 15.72 -6.19
C LYS A 10 18.18 14.19 -6.20
N LEU A 11 18.11 13.59 -7.39
CA LEU A 11 18.18 12.14 -7.58
C LEU A 11 19.51 11.56 -7.08
N SER A 12 20.64 12.21 -7.42
CA SER A 12 21.97 11.75 -7.02
C SER A 12 22.23 11.85 -5.52
N SER A 13 21.54 12.73 -4.80
CA SER A 13 21.67 12.85 -3.35
C SER A 13 20.80 11.86 -2.56
N GLU A 14 19.73 11.36 -3.17
CA GLU A 14 18.71 10.55 -2.49
C GLU A 14 18.80 9.05 -2.81
N LEU A 15 19.42 8.69 -3.94
CA LEU A 15 19.47 7.31 -4.44
C LEU A 15 20.87 6.72 -4.33
N ARG A 16 20.94 5.40 -4.15
CA ARG A 16 22.19 4.64 -4.27
C ARG A 16 22.62 4.59 -5.75
N SER A 17 23.89 4.22 -6.01
CA SER A 17 24.46 4.19 -7.37
C SER A 17 23.58 3.45 -8.37
N ASP A 18 23.09 2.27 -7.98
CA ASP A 18 22.36 1.37 -8.87
C ASP A 18 20.93 1.89 -9.09
N ASP A 19 20.30 2.41 -8.03
CA ASP A 19 18.98 3.03 -8.08
C ASP A 19 18.98 4.32 -8.91
N TYR A 20 20.07 5.09 -8.85
CA TYR A 20 20.25 6.30 -9.65
C TYR A 20 20.32 5.98 -11.14
N SER A 21 21.09 4.95 -11.53
CA SER A 21 21.18 4.49 -12.92
C SER A 21 19.81 4.08 -13.46
N ASN A 22 19.07 3.26 -12.71
CA ASN A 22 17.74 2.80 -13.07
C ASN A 22 16.73 3.96 -13.18
N ALA A 23 16.79 4.93 -12.26
CA ALA A 23 15.92 6.10 -12.30
C ALA A 23 16.21 6.99 -13.53
N MET A 24 17.47 7.10 -13.93
CA MET A 24 17.89 7.88 -15.10
C MET A 24 17.48 7.20 -16.41
N GLU A 25 17.58 5.88 -16.48
CA GLU A 25 17.07 5.09 -17.60
C GLU A 25 15.55 5.25 -17.76
N LEU A 26 14.79 5.08 -16.67
CA LEU A 26 13.34 5.29 -16.67
C LEU A 26 12.95 6.72 -17.09
N LYS A 27 13.73 7.72 -16.69
CA LYS A 27 13.52 9.12 -17.10
C LYS A 27 13.81 9.36 -18.57
N LYS A 28 14.77 8.64 -19.13
CA LYS A 28 15.05 8.67 -20.58
C LYS A 28 13.89 8.03 -21.36
N LEU A 29 13.42 6.87 -20.92
CA LEU A 29 12.29 6.16 -21.53
C LEU A 29 11.00 6.97 -21.47
N SER A 30 10.73 7.69 -20.37
CA SER A 30 9.52 8.52 -20.25
C SER A 30 9.45 9.70 -21.21
N ASN A 31 10.60 10.14 -21.75
CA ASN A 31 10.72 11.31 -22.63
C ASN A 31 10.70 10.95 -24.13
N GLY A 32 10.55 9.67 -24.47
CA GLY A 32 10.36 9.24 -25.86
C GLY A 32 8.96 9.59 -26.38
N ASP A 33 8.74 9.35 -27.68
CA ASP A 33 7.44 9.46 -28.36
C ASP A 33 6.88 8.08 -28.76
N ASP A 34 7.34 7.02 -28.10
CA ASP A 34 6.90 5.65 -28.35
C ASP A 34 5.83 5.18 -27.35
N LEU A 35 5.25 4.00 -27.63
CA LEU A 35 4.27 3.36 -26.74
C LEU A 35 4.83 3.11 -25.33
N GLN A 36 6.16 2.97 -25.19
CA GLN A 36 6.80 2.76 -23.89
C GLN A 36 6.73 4.04 -23.05
N ALA A 37 7.09 5.18 -23.65
CA ALA A 37 6.96 6.48 -23.01
C ALA A 37 5.51 6.79 -22.63
N GLU A 38 4.55 6.51 -23.51
CA GLU A 38 3.12 6.68 -23.22
C GLU A 38 2.69 5.79 -22.04
N THR A 39 3.04 4.50 -22.06
CA THR A 39 2.71 3.55 -20.99
C THR A 39 3.28 4.00 -19.63
N ILE A 40 4.53 4.47 -19.62
CA ILE A 40 5.20 4.99 -18.43
C ILE A 40 4.46 6.24 -17.91
N ASN A 41 4.12 7.17 -18.80
CA ASN A 41 3.40 8.38 -18.41
C ASN A 41 1.97 8.08 -17.91
N GLN A 42 1.27 7.11 -18.51
CA GLN A 42 -0.04 6.66 -18.03
C GLN A 42 0.06 5.95 -16.67
N ALA A 43 1.04 5.06 -16.50
CA ALA A 43 1.29 4.41 -15.21
C ALA A 43 1.59 5.42 -14.10
N ARG A 44 2.26 6.53 -14.44
CA ARG A 44 2.51 7.64 -13.51
C ARG A 44 1.23 8.35 -13.09
N VAL A 45 0.28 8.58 -14.01
CA VAL A 45 -1.02 9.19 -13.67
C VAL A 45 -1.80 8.29 -12.71
N LEU A 46 -1.68 6.98 -12.88
CA LEU A 46 -2.35 5.99 -12.03
C LEU A 46 -1.60 5.71 -10.72
N GLU A 47 -0.36 6.17 -10.55
CA GLU A 47 0.42 5.96 -9.32
C GLU A 47 -0.27 6.62 -8.12
N GLY A 48 -0.62 5.82 -7.12
CA GLY A 48 -1.34 6.27 -5.92
C GLY A 48 -2.86 6.22 -6.06
N SER A 49 -3.38 5.79 -7.21
CA SER A 49 -4.81 5.47 -7.33
C SER A 49 -5.14 4.20 -6.54
N LEU A 50 -6.23 4.25 -5.78
CA LEU A 50 -6.75 3.10 -5.05
C LEU A 50 -7.27 2.07 -6.05
N ARG A 51 -6.61 0.90 -6.13
CA ARG A 51 -6.95 -0.15 -7.10
C ARG A 51 -8.14 -1.00 -6.65
N ASN A 52 -8.25 -1.30 -5.36
CA ASN A 52 -9.31 -2.08 -4.73
C ASN A 52 -9.35 -1.76 -3.23
N VAL A 53 -10.51 -1.95 -2.59
CA VAL A 53 -10.59 -2.07 -1.12
C VAL A 53 -10.02 -3.43 -0.70
N GLY A 54 -8.97 -3.42 0.12
CA GLY A 54 -8.32 -4.61 0.66
C GLY A 54 -8.55 -4.70 2.16
N VAL A 55 -8.88 -5.89 2.65
CA VAL A 55 -8.95 -6.15 4.10
C VAL A 55 -7.52 -6.27 4.62
N HIS A 56 -7.15 -5.48 5.63
CA HIS A 56 -5.85 -5.60 6.29
C HIS A 56 -5.79 -6.97 7.00
N ALA A 57 -4.89 -7.85 6.56
CA ALA A 57 -4.92 -9.26 6.92
C ALA A 57 -4.71 -9.57 8.42
N CYS A 58 -4.28 -8.60 9.24
CA CYS A 58 -3.82 -8.85 10.61
C CYS A 58 -4.57 -8.06 11.70
N GLY A 59 -5.33 -7.01 11.38
CA GLY A 59 -5.89 -6.11 12.41
C GLY A 59 -7.29 -6.54 12.86
N VAL A 60 -7.41 -7.03 14.09
CA VAL A 60 -8.71 -7.30 14.74
C VAL A 60 -9.04 -6.16 15.69
N ILE A 61 -10.21 -5.57 15.54
CA ILE A 61 -10.69 -4.48 16.40
C ILE A 61 -11.58 -5.07 17.49
N ILE A 62 -11.29 -4.71 18.75
CA ILE A 62 -12.05 -5.15 19.92
C ILE A 62 -12.75 -3.93 20.51
N THR A 63 -14.07 -3.90 20.41
CA THR A 63 -14.92 -2.84 20.96
C THR A 63 -16.25 -3.43 21.43
N PRO A 64 -16.89 -2.89 22.49
CA PRO A 64 -18.24 -3.30 22.91
C PRO A 64 -19.32 -3.04 21.84
N ASP A 65 -19.14 -2.04 20.98
CA ASP A 65 -20.01 -1.77 19.82
C ASP A 65 -19.19 -1.07 18.73
N ILE A 66 -19.22 -1.58 17.49
CA ILE A 66 -18.44 -1.06 16.36
C ILE A 66 -19.28 -0.16 15.43
N THR A 67 -20.57 -0.42 15.37
CA THR A 67 -21.52 0.17 14.42
C THR A 67 -21.72 1.68 14.64
N ASN A 68 -21.57 2.12 15.89
CA ASN A 68 -21.73 3.52 16.28
C ASN A 68 -20.46 4.37 16.09
N PHE A 69 -19.31 3.75 15.78
CA PHE A 69 -18.02 4.44 15.72
C PHE A 69 -17.47 4.54 14.30
N VAL A 70 -17.67 3.51 13.47
CA VAL A 70 -17.11 3.45 12.12
C VAL A 70 -18.06 2.72 11.15
N PRO A 71 -18.13 3.14 9.88
CA PRO A 71 -18.88 2.42 8.87
C PRO A 71 -18.27 1.04 8.64
N ILE A 72 -19.12 0.01 8.71
CA ILE A 72 -18.75 -1.38 8.48
C ILE A 72 -19.27 -1.87 7.13
N ALA A 73 -18.59 -2.87 6.56
CA ALA A 73 -19.03 -3.62 5.40
C ALA A 73 -18.87 -5.11 5.67
N THR A 74 -19.56 -5.95 4.91
CA THR A 74 -19.31 -7.40 4.91
C THR A 74 -18.18 -7.71 3.92
N ALA A 75 -17.23 -8.54 4.32
CA ALA A 75 -16.19 -8.99 3.42
C ALA A 75 -16.78 -9.74 2.21
N LYS A 76 -16.16 -9.63 1.04
CA LYS A 76 -16.67 -10.24 -0.21
C LYS A 76 -16.83 -11.77 -0.12
N ASP A 77 -15.96 -12.43 0.65
CA ASP A 77 -15.83 -13.89 0.69
C ASP A 77 -16.17 -14.50 2.08
N SER A 78 -16.67 -13.70 3.03
CA SER A 78 -17.05 -14.21 4.35
C SER A 78 -18.08 -13.31 5.04
N ALA A 79 -18.84 -13.87 5.98
CA ALA A 79 -19.75 -13.10 6.83
C ALA A 79 -19.05 -12.23 7.89
N LEU A 80 -17.74 -11.96 7.73
CA LEU A 80 -16.97 -11.13 8.65
C LEU A 80 -17.24 -9.65 8.40
N TYR A 81 -17.40 -8.89 9.48
CA TYR A 81 -17.46 -7.44 9.44
C TYR A 81 -16.06 -6.87 9.25
N VAL A 82 -15.93 -5.93 8.31
CA VAL A 82 -14.70 -5.19 8.04
C VAL A 82 -14.98 -3.70 8.15
N THR A 83 -14.06 -2.95 8.73
CA THR A 83 -14.18 -1.49 8.78
C THR A 83 -13.82 -0.89 7.44
N GLN A 84 -14.56 0.12 6.99
CA GLN A 84 -14.26 0.83 5.75
C GLN A 84 -13.18 1.91 5.93
N TYR A 85 -12.83 2.21 7.18
CA TYR A 85 -11.74 3.14 7.50
C TYR A 85 -10.38 2.46 7.50
N ASP A 86 -9.40 3.19 7.02
CA ASP A 86 -7.99 2.82 7.07
C ASP A 86 -7.48 2.73 8.52
N ASN A 87 -6.38 1.99 8.70
CA ASN A 87 -5.77 1.69 9.99
C ASN A 87 -5.58 2.92 10.89
N SER A 88 -5.09 4.03 10.32
CA SER A 88 -4.80 5.25 11.08
C SER A 88 -6.05 5.95 11.61
N VAL A 89 -7.18 5.80 10.93
CA VAL A 89 -8.44 6.46 11.32
C VAL A 89 -9.11 5.71 12.46
N VAL A 90 -9.01 4.38 12.48
CA VAL A 90 -9.57 3.51 13.52
C VAL A 90 -8.92 3.75 14.89
N GLU A 91 -7.59 3.87 14.94
CA GLU A 91 -6.86 4.14 16.19
C GLU A 91 -7.22 5.53 16.75
N ASN A 92 -7.34 6.54 15.90
CA ASN A 92 -7.75 7.89 16.29
C ASN A 92 -9.20 7.95 16.79
N ALA A 93 -10.06 7.02 16.36
CA ALA A 93 -11.42 6.89 16.86
C ALA A 93 -11.51 6.27 18.27
N GLY A 94 -10.37 5.90 18.87
CA GLY A 94 -10.29 5.34 20.23
C GLY A 94 -10.58 3.85 20.30
N LEU A 95 -10.49 3.13 19.18
CA LEU A 95 -10.76 1.70 19.10
C LEU A 95 -9.49 0.89 19.43
N LEU A 96 -9.64 -0.14 20.26
CA LEU A 96 -8.54 -1.05 20.60
C LEU A 96 -8.29 -2.00 19.43
N LYS A 97 -7.05 -2.01 18.94
CA LYS A 97 -6.59 -2.88 17.86
C LYS A 97 -5.63 -3.95 18.41
N MET A 98 -5.83 -5.18 17.96
CA MET A 98 -4.90 -6.30 18.18
C MET A 98 -4.46 -6.88 16.84
N ASP A 99 -3.15 -6.99 16.63
CA ASP A 99 -2.58 -7.57 15.41
C ASP A 99 -2.34 -9.08 15.57
N PHE A 100 -3.07 -9.90 14.82
CA PHE A 100 -2.83 -11.34 14.71
C PHE A 100 -1.91 -11.62 13.52
N LEU A 101 -0.64 -11.92 13.83
CA LEU A 101 0.36 -12.26 12.83
C LEU A 101 0.35 -13.77 12.55
N GLY A 102 -0.07 -14.17 11.35
CA GLY A 102 0.03 -15.54 10.85
C GLY A 102 1.45 -15.90 10.41
N LEU A 103 2.39 -16.00 11.35
CA LEU A 103 3.77 -16.36 11.03
C LEU A 103 3.88 -17.86 10.72
N LYS A 104 4.24 -18.20 9.47
CA LYS A 104 4.51 -19.59 9.04
C LYS A 104 5.51 -20.31 9.94
N THR A 105 6.44 -19.57 10.55
CA THR A 105 7.41 -20.11 11.51
C THR A 105 6.75 -20.74 12.74
N LEU A 106 5.66 -20.17 13.25
CA LEU A 106 4.92 -20.74 14.38
C LEU A 106 4.14 -22.00 13.98
N THR A 107 3.67 -22.08 12.74
CA THR A 107 3.04 -23.30 12.20
C THR A 107 4.05 -24.45 12.13
N LEU A 108 5.27 -24.17 11.68
CA LEU A 108 6.33 -25.17 11.53
C LEU A 108 6.80 -25.75 12.87
N ILE A 109 6.81 -24.94 13.94
CA ILE A 109 7.14 -25.37 15.31
C ILE A 109 6.05 -26.29 15.88
N LYS A 110 4.78 -26.15 15.47
CA LYS A 110 3.66 -26.97 15.95
C LYS A 110 3.61 -28.35 15.29
N ASP A 111 4.06 -28.44 14.04
CA ASP A 111 4.02 -29.68 13.25
C ASP A 111 5.30 -30.53 13.38
N THR A 112 6.27 -30.10 14.20
CA THR A 112 7.49 -30.85 14.57
C THR A 112 7.37 -31.31 16.02
#